data_AF-A0A6M1DJU6-F1
#
_entry.id   AF-A0A6M1DJU6-F1
#
_cell.length_a   1.000
_cell.length_b   1.000
_cell.length_c   1.000
_cell.angle_alpha   90.00
_cell.angle_beta   90.00
_cell.angle_gamma   90.00
#
_symmetry.space_group_name_H-M   'P 1'
#
loop_
_entity.id
_entity.type
_entity.pdbx_description
1 polymer ?
#
loop_
_entity_poly.entity_id
_entity_poly.type
_entity_poly.pdbx_seq_one_letter_code
_entity_poly.pdbx_strand_id
1 'polypeptide(L)'
;MKVSLLKPAGLKYLAKRLLLLGRLLKAHHLQRALHRQGATLGSLVMINAGEFEGAVARFSVGTGSFIGKRTFIQLHAPVRVGAHVAINEGVRILTGTHDLDDPAWRLKVAPVVIGDYAWIATDAMILPGVT
;
A
#
# COMPACT_ATOMS: atom_id res chain seq x y z
N MET A 1 -22.31 -10.08 9.49
CA MET A 1 -22.68 -11.49 9.75
C MET A 1 -22.27 -11.86 11.18
N LYS A 2 -23.20 -12.20 12.09
CA LYS A 2 -22.85 -12.71 13.43
C LYS A 2 -22.64 -14.23 13.33
N VAL A 3 -21.39 -14.68 13.32
CA VAL A 3 -21.08 -16.12 13.34
C VAL A 3 -21.14 -16.60 14.80
N SER A 4 -22.02 -17.56 15.09
CA SER A 4 -22.08 -18.20 16.41
C SER A 4 -20.81 -19.02 16.63
N LEU A 5 -19.98 -18.60 17.58
CA LEU A 5 -18.65 -19.19 17.84
C LEU A 5 -18.71 -20.68 18.27
N LEU A 6 -19.81 -21.09 18.91
CA LEU A 6 -20.01 -22.45 19.41
C LEU A 6 -20.57 -23.44 18.36
N LYS A 7 -20.89 -22.99 17.15
CA LYS A 7 -21.31 -23.87 16.05
C LYS A 7 -20.10 -24.30 15.22
N PRO A 8 -20.16 -25.42 14.46
CA PRO A 8 -19.04 -25.88 13.63
C PRO A 8 -18.44 -24.80 12.72
N ALA A 9 -19.28 -23.94 12.13
CA ALA A 9 -18.83 -22.80 11.34
C ALA A 9 -18.05 -21.74 12.16
N GLY A 10 -18.44 -21.51 13.41
CA GLY A 10 -17.74 -20.63 14.35
C GLY A 10 -16.41 -21.21 14.80
N LEU A 11 -16.37 -22.51 15.09
CA LEU A 11 -15.13 -23.21 15.45
C LEU A 11 -14.13 -23.21 14.29
N LYS A 12 -14.58 -23.47 13.06
CA LYS A 12 -13.77 -23.36 11.83
C LYS A 12 -13.21 -21.95 11.65
N TYR A 13 -14.01 -20.93 11.93
CA TYR A 13 -13.57 -19.54 11.87
C TYR A 13 -12.51 -19.21 12.94
N LEU A 14 -12.71 -19.64 14.18
CA LEU A 14 -11.73 -19.47 15.26
C LEU A 14 -10.42 -20.21 14.94
N ALA A 15 -10.50 -21.45 14.46
CA ALA A 15 -9.35 -22.23 14.02
C ALA A 15 -8.57 -21.52 12.91
N LYS A 16 -9.26 -20.96 11.91
CA LYS A 16 -8.62 -20.15 10.85
C LYS A 16 -7.95 -18.89 11.41
N ARG A 17 -8.56 -18.22 12.41
CA ARG A 17 -7.94 -17.07 13.08
C ARG A 17 -6.69 -17.45 13.85
N LEU A 18 -6.72 -18.56 14.58
CA LEU A 18 -5.56 -19.09 15.30
C LEU A 18 -4.43 -19.43 14.33
N LEU A 19 -4.75 -20.16 13.25
CA LEU A 19 -3.79 -20.52 12.19
C LEU A 19 -3.15 -19.30 11.53
N LEU A 20 -3.91 -18.20 11.36
CA LEU A 20 -3.45 -16.98 10.70
C LEU A 20 -2.98 -15.91 11.69
N LEU A 21 -2.96 -16.18 13.01
CA LEU A 21 -2.73 -15.16 14.03
C LEU A 21 -1.41 -14.43 13.83
N GLY A 22 -0.32 -15.15 13.55
CA GLY A 22 0.99 -14.53 13.29
C GLY A 22 0.98 -13.60 12.07
N ARG A 23 0.26 -13.95 11.01
CA ARG A 23 0.10 -13.10 9.82
C ARG A 23 -0.73 -11.85 10.13
N LEU A 24 -1.80 -12.00 10.91
CA LEU A 24 -2.65 -10.90 11.34
C LEU A 24 -1.90 -9.92 12.24
N LEU A 25 -1.10 -10.42 13.20
CA LEU A 25 -0.25 -9.60 14.06
C LEU A 25 0.76 -8.82 13.22
N LYS A 26 1.47 -9.49 12.29
CA LYS A 26 2.43 -8.82 11.41
C LYS A 26 1.78 -7.71 10.58
N ALA A 27 0.62 -7.97 9.97
CA ALA A 27 -0.13 -6.97 9.22
C ALA A 27 -0.57 -5.79 10.09
N HIS A 28 -1.06 -6.07 11.30
CA HIS A 28 -1.46 -5.04 12.25
C HIS A 28 -0.28 -4.17 12.72
N HIS A 29 0.87 -4.78 13.01
CA HIS A 29 2.08 -4.06 13.39
C HIS A 29 2.58 -3.15 12.26
N LEU A 30 2.58 -3.65 11.01
CA LEU A 30 2.93 -2.86 9.84
C LEU A 30 2.02 -1.64 9.69
N GLN A 31 0.70 -1.83 9.72
CA GLN A 31 -0.25 -0.72 9.60
C GLN A 31 -0.06 0.31 10.71
N ARG A 32 0.13 -0.13 11.96
CA ARG A 32 0.40 0.78 13.07
C ARG A 32 1.73 1.52 12.92
N ALA A 33 2.76 0.88 12.35
CA ALA A 33 4.03 1.54 12.09
C ALA A 33 3.87 2.62 11.01
N LEU A 34 3.16 2.32 9.92
CA LEU A 34 2.87 3.29 8.85
C LEU A 34 2.06 4.49 9.37
N HIS A 35 1.01 4.24 10.16
CA HIS A 35 0.25 5.33 10.80
C HIS A 35 1.13 6.21 11.69
N ARG A 36 2.02 5.60 12.51
CA ARG A 36 2.95 6.36 13.36
C ARG A 36 3.95 7.19 12.56
N GLN A 37 4.32 6.73 11.36
CA GLN A 37 5.19 7.46 10.43
C GLN A 37 4.43 8.50 9.59
N GLY A 38 3.12 8.69 9.84
CA GLY A 38 2.31 9.73 9.22
C GLY A 38 1.51 9.32 7.98
N ALA A 39 1.55 8.04 7.57
CA ALA A 39 0.73 7.60 6.44
C ALA A 39 -0.77 7.66 6.78
N THR A 40 -1.58 8.03 5.80
CA THR A 40 -3.04 8.03 5.93
C THR A 40 -3.61 6.76 5.30
N LEU A 41 -4.11 5.83 6.12
CA LEU A 41 -4.73 4.59 5.63
C LEU A 41 -6.24 4.59 5.91
N GLY A 42 -7.04 4.30 4.89
CA GLY A 42 -8.47 4.08 5.02
C GLY A 42 -8.81 2.80 5.79
N SER A 43 -10.10 2.60 6.02
CA SER A 43 -10.59 1.37 6.65
C SER A 43 -10.38 0.16 5.72
N LEU A 44 -10.19 -1.03 6.30
CA LEU A 44 -10.07 -2.29 5.52
C LEU A 44 -8.93 -2.33 4.49
N VAL A 45 -7.95 -1.43 4.59
CA VAL A 45 -6.72 -1.49 3.79
C VAL A 45 -5.96 -2.76 4.13
N MET A 46 -5.34 -3.38 3.13
CA MET A 46 -4.42 -4.51 3.31
C MET A 46 -3.10 -4.22 2.61
N ILE A 47 -2.00 -4.21 3.37
CA ILE A 47 -0.65 -3.99 2.84
C ILE A 47 0.19 -5.21 3.19
N ASN A 48 0.64 -5.96 2.19
CA ASN A 48 1.43 -7.15 2.37
C ASN A 48 2.94 -6.84 2.26
N ALA A 49 3.51 -6.10 3.23
CA ALA A 49 4.93 -5.74 3.26
C ALA A 49 5.42 -4.98 2.01
N GLY A 50 4.98 -3.72 1.88
CA GLY A 50 5.53 -2.78 0.91
C GLY A 50 6.85 -2.18 1.40
N GLU A 51 7.68 -1.77 0.45
CA GLU A 51 8.95 -1.07 0.66
C GLU A 51 8.72 0.42 0.41
N PHE A 52 9.13 1.25 1.37
CA PHE A 52 8.94 2.69 1.32
C PHE A 52 10.29 3.39 1.36
N GLU A 53 10.51 4.29 0.40
CA GLU A 53 11.69 5.14 0.35
C GLU A 53 11.26 6.61 0.54
N GLY A 54 11.81 7.28 1.55
CA GLY A 54 11.50 8.67 1.85
C GLY A 54 10.43 8.85 2.92
N ALA A 55 9.74 9.99 2.89
CA ALA A 55 8.84 10.39 3.98
C ALA A 55 7.47 9.70 3.87
N VAL A 56 7.23 8.66 4.68
CA VAL A 56 5.97 7.90 4.75
C VAL A 56 4.73 8.78 5.00
N ALA A 57 4.89 9.95 5.62
CA ALA A 57 3.83 10.95 5.76
C ALA A 57 3.24 11.46 4.42
N ARG A 58 3.93 11.22 3.30
CA ARG A 58 3.49 11.58 1.95
C ARG A 58 2.66 10.48 1.26
N PHE A 59 2.41 9.37 1.96
CA PHE A 59 1.67 8.24 1.45
C PHE A 59 0.23 8.22 2.00
N SER A 60 -0.74 8.07 1.10
CA SER A 60 -2.13 7.85 1.47
C SER A 60 -2.79 6.75 0.63
N VAL A 61 -3.63 5.93 1.25
CA VAL A 61 -4.38 4.87 0.56
C VAL A 61 -5.82 4.81 1.07
N GLY A 62 -6.77 4.78 0.14
CA GLY A 62 -8.20 4.77 0.41
C GLY A 62 -8.74 3.45 0.96
N THR A 63 -9.98 3.49 1.42
CA THR A 63 -10.67 2.34 2.04
C THR A 63 -10.75 1.14 1.10
N GLY A 64 -10.58 -0.06 1.66
CA GLY A 64 -10.76 -1.32 0.94
C GLY A 64 -9.71 -1.61 -0.13
N SER A 65 -8.64 -0.81 -0.20
CA SER A 65 -7.55 -1.00 -1.15
C SER A 65 -6.53 -2.03 -0.66
N PHE A 66 -5.90 -2.70 -1.62
CA PHE A 66 -4.94 -3.77 -1.42
C PHE A 66 -3.60 -3.43 -2.08
N ILE A 67 -2.50 -3.66 -1.34
CA ILE A 67 -1.13 -3.52 -1.84
C ILE A 67 -0.39 -4.84 -1.67
N GLY A 68 0.05 -5.39 -2.79
CA GLY A 68 0.81 -6.63 -2.89
C GLY A 68 2.19 -6.54 -2.28
N LYS A 69 2.83 -7.71 -2.15
CA LYS A 69 4.22 -7.81 -1.67
C LYS A 69 5.19 -7.18 -2.66
N ARG A 70 6.41 -6.87 -2.20
CA ARG A 70 7.47 -6.31 -3.05
C ARG A 70 7.04 -5.06 -3.82
N THR A 71 6.00 -4.37 -3.34
CA THR A 71 5.61 -3.09 -3.92
C THR A 71 6.58 -2.05 -3.41
N PHE A 72 7.31 -1.40 -4.31
CA PHE A 72 8.22 -0.32 -3.97
C PHE A 72 7.53 1.02 -4.18
N ILE A 73 7.55 1.88 -3.17
CA ILE A 73 6.90 3.19 -3.19
C ILE A 73 7.93 4.25 -2.80
N GLN A 74 8.34 5.04 -3.78
CA GLN A 74 9.22 6.18 -3.59
C GLN A 74 8.39 7.43 -3.24
N LEU A 75 8.76 8.13 -2.17
CA LEU A 75 8.03 9.24 -1.57
C LEU A 75 8.85 10.54 -1.56
N HIS A 76 9.54 10.84 -2.66
CA HIS A 76 10.13 12.16 -2.88
C HIS A 76 9.06 13.22 -3.16
N ALA A 77 7.89 12.82 -3.66
CA ALA A 77 6.65 13.59 -3.69
C ALA A 77 5.45 12.72 -3.19
N PRO A 78 4.25 13.30 -3.02
CA PRO A 78 3.07 12.56 -2.57
C PRO A 78 2.67 11.40 -3.49
N VAL A 79 2.30 10.26 -2.89
CA VAL A 79 1.66 9.14 -3.58
C VAL A 79 0.27 8.94 -2.97
N ARG A 80 -0.76 9.08 -3.79
CA ARG A 80 -2.17 8.98 -3.38
C ARG A 80 -2.85 7.82 -4.10
N VAL A 81 -3.28 6.83 -3.34
CA VAL A 81 -4.06 5.69 -3.85
C VAL A 81 -5.50 5.85 -3.40
N GLY A 82 -6.45 5.75 -4.33
CA GLY A 82 -7.89 5.82 -4.09
C GLY A 82 -8.46 4.66 -3.27
N ALA A 83 -9.78 4.62 -3.20
CA ALA A 83 -10.55 3.54 -2.59
C ALA A 83 -10.71 2.35 -3.55
N HIS A 84 -10.78 1.15 -2.99
CA HIS A 84 -11.01 -0.10 -3.73
C HIS A 84 -9.98 -0.37 -4.84
N VAL A 85 -8.75 0.11 -4.68
CA VAL A 85 -7.65 -0.12 -5.62
C VAL A 85 -6.96 -1.45 -5.31
N ALA A 86 -6.64 -2.22 -6.34
CA ALA A 86 -5.80 -3.42 -6.21
C ALA A 86 -4.45 -3.21 -6.89
N ILE A 87 -3.38 -3.17 -6.09
CA ILE A 87 -1.99 -3.11 -6.58
C ILE A 87 -1.37 -4.49 -6.38
N ASN A 88 -1.02 -5.15 -7.48
CA ASN A 88 -0.43 -6.48 -7.43
C ASN A 88 1.05 -6.47 -6.98
N GLU A 89 1.61 -7.66 -6.84
CA GLU A 89 2.97 -7.86 -6.37
C GLU A 89 4.02 -7.24 -7.31
N GLY A 90 5.11 -6.70 -6.74
CA GLY A 90 6.26 -6.22 -7.51
C GLY A 90 6.09 -4.86 -8.19
N VAL A 91 4.94 -4.20 -8.02
CA VAL A 91 4.69 -2.87 -8.60
C VAL A 91 5.67 -1.84 -8.06
N ARG A 92 6.16 -0.95 -8.93
CA ARG A 92 7.04 0.16 -8.56
C ARG A 92 6.37 1.50 -8.82
N ILE A 93 6.24 2.32 -7.78
CA ILE A 93 5.68 3.67 -7.86
C ILE A 93 6.81 4.65 -7.60
N LEU A 94 7.17 5.42 -8.62
CA LEU A 94 8.28 6.37 -8.60
C LEU A 94 7.76 7.79 -8.59
N THR A 95 8.35 8.64 -7.75
CA THR A 95 8.00 10.06 -7.65
C THR A 95 9.16 10.99 -7.97
N GLY A 96 10.37 10.46 -8.11
CA GLY A 96 11.57 11.18 -8.52
C GLY A 96 12.17 10.64 -9.81
N THR A 97 12.77 11.54 -10.57
CA THR A 97 13.68 11.27 -11.69
C THR A 97 14.72 12.40 -11.74
N HIS A 98 15.66 12.34 -12.66
CA HIS A 98 16.57 13.46 -12.93
C HIS A 98 16.14 14.24 -14.17
N ASP A 99 16.40 15.53 -14.16
CA ASP A 99 16.25 16.36 -15.34
C ASP A 99 17.40 16.05 -16.32
N LEU A 100 17.04 15.54 -17.51
CA LEU A 100 17.99 15.15 -18.54
C LEU A 100 18.63 16.37 -19.23
N ASP A 101 17.95 17.51 -19.21
CA ASP A 101 18.40 18.75 -19.85
C ASP A 101 19.18 19.64 -18.87
N ASP A 102 19.20 19.29 -17.58
CA ASP A 102 19.97 20.01 -16.56
C ASP A 102 21.39 19.43 -16.46
N PRO A 103 22.45 20.18 -16.82
CA PRO A 103 23.82 19.71 -16.69
C PRO A 103 24.23 19.43 -15.23
N ALA A 104 23.50 19.95 -14.25
CA ALA A 104 23.70 19.64 -12.83
C ALA A 104 22.98 18.35 -12.38
N TRP A 105 22.30 17.63 -13.29
CA TRP A 105 21.60 16.37 -13.03
C TRP A 105 20.64 16.47 -11.83
N ARG A 106 19.90 17.58 -11.73
CA ARG A 106 19.07 17.84 -10.56
C ARG A 106 17.91 16.86 -10.47
N LEU A 107 17.54 16.54 -9.23
CA LEU A 107 16.36 15.73 -8.94
C LEU A 107 15.10 16.53 -9.29
N LYS A 108 14.25 15.94 -10.14
CA LYS A 108 12.89 16.39 -10.44
C LYS A 108 11.90 15.43 -9.79
N VAL A 109 10.92 15.98 -9.07
CA VAL A 109 9.91 15.18 -8.38
C VAL A 109 8.51 15.58 -8.83
N ALA A 110 7.61 14.60 -8.91
CA ALA A 110 6.21 14.83 -9.23
C ALA A 110 5.33 13.81 -8.49
N PRO A 111 4.13 14.22 -8.02
CA PRO A 111 3.23 13.31 -7.31
C PRO A 111 2.71 12.21 -8.24
N VAL A 112 2.27 11.10 -7.64
CA VAL A 112 1.52 10.05 -8.34
C VAL A 112 0.14 9.92 -7.71
N VAL A 113 -0.88 9.83 -8.56
CA VAL A 113 -2.26 9.59 -8.15
C VAL A 113 -2.74 8.31 -8.83
N ILE A 114 -3.39 7.42 -8.08
CA ILE A 114 -4.09 6.26 -8.60
C ILE A 114 -5.54 6.39 -8.18
N GLY A 115 -6.44 6.54 -9.15
CA GLY A 115 -7.88 6.74 -8.91
C GLY A 115 -8.57 5.53 -8.28
N ASP A 116 -9.81 5.76 -7.84
CA ASP A 116 -10.64 4.71 -7.24
C ASP A 116 -10.89 3.54 -8.21
N TYR A 117 -11.06 2.34 -7.66
CA TYR A 117 -11.36 1.11 -8.41
C TYR A 117 -10.31 0.69 -9.46
N ALA A 118 -9.13 1.30 -9.45
CA ALA A 118 -8.06 0.91 -10.35
C ALA A 118 -7.47 -0.47 -10.02
N TRP A 119 -6.94 -1.15 -11.03
CA TRP A 119 -6.16 -2.37 -10.88
C TRP A 119 -4.81 -2.22 -11.57
N ILE A 120 -3.73 -2.40 -10.80
CA ILE A 120 -2.35 -2.32 -11.28
C ILE A 120 -1.77 -3.73 -11.33
N ALA A 121 -1.39 -4.16 -12.52
CA ALA A 121 -0.86 -5.49 -12.78
C ALA A 121 0.52 -5.72 -12.14
N THR A 122 0.87 -6.99 -11.95
CA THR A 122 2.13 -7.43 -11.36
C THR A 122 3.33 -6.84 -12.10
N ASP A 123 4.34 -6.41 -11.36
CA ASP A 123 5.61 -5.83 -11.88
C ASP A 123 5.46 -4.57 -12.75
N ALA A 124 4.27 -3.95 -12.79
CA ALA A 124 4.09 -2.67 -13.47
C ALA A 124 4.90 -1.54 -12.81
N MET A 125 5.24 -0.52 -13.60
CA MET A 125 5.94 0.67 -13.13
C MET A 125 5.09 1.92 -13.41
N ILE A 126 4.92 2.76 -12.39
CA ILE A 126 4.24 4.05 -12.48
C ILE A 126 5.29 5.15 -12.27
N LEU A 127 5.38 6.06 -13.24
CA LEU A 127 6.40 7.10 -13.29
C LEU A 127 5.92 8.41 -12.64
N PRO A 128 6.84 9.35 -12.34
CA PRO A 128 6.48 10.61 -11.70
C PRO A 128 5.45 11.40 -12.51
N GLY A 129 4.42 11.93 -11.85
CA GLY A 129 3.41 12.78 -12.47
C GLY A 129 2.21 12.05 -13.08
N VAL A 130 2.19 10.71 -13.07
CA VAL A 130 1.05 9.93 -13.57
C VAL A 130 -0.17 10.07 -12.66
N THR A 131 -1.35 10.17 -13.26
CA THR A 131 -2.69 10.20 -12.62
C THR A 131 -3.61 9.17 -13.25
#